data_AF-A0A7L9S577-F1
#
_entry.id   AF-A0A7L9S577-F1
#
_cell.length_a   1.000
_cell.length_b   1.000
_cell.length_c   1.000
_cell.angle_alpha   90.00
_cell.angle_beta   90.00
_cell.angle_gamma   90.00
#
_symmetry.space_group_name_H-M   'P 1'
#
loop_
_entity.id
_entity.type
_entity.pdbx_description
1 polymer ?
#
loop_
_entity_poly.entity_id
_entity_poly.type
_entity_poly.pdbx_seq_one_letter_code
_entity_poly.pdbx_strand_id
1 'polypeptide(L)'
;MNLSLYQKLTVVLSVLFVFIGSVFYFWGAHLEEKTRFESQQRLHLSLAPSLVRDNPVLQQGVYDYDGLNNLFHTLMILGPAFEFYLLDKQGNILTYSADNALVKRKKVSLEPIDNLIQYRHPLPVYGDDPKHPSRQKIFSATPIFSGSTLMGYLYIIVAGERYVDTYEQAKRALGLRSLSP
;
A
#
# COMPACT_ATOMS: atom_id res chain seq x y z
N MET A 1 9.41 -7.79 -56.61
CA MET A 1 9.21 -9.27 -56.53
C MET A 1 7.78 -9.53 -56.10
N ASN A 2 6.98 -10.16 -56.96
CA ASN A 2 5.60 -10.51 -56.64
C ASN A 2 5.61 -11.76 -55.77
N LEU A 3 5.24 -11.61 -54.50
CA LEU A 3 5.09 -12.74 -53.57
C LEU A 3 4.08 -13.74 -54.14
N SER A 4 4.43 -15.03 -54.09
CA SER A 4 3.52 -16.14 -54.41
C SER A 4 2.30 -16.09 -53.47
N LEU A 5 1.15 -16.58 -53.93
CA LEU A 5 -0.12 -16.63 -53.17
C LEU A 5 0.08 -17.23 -51.77
N TYR A 6 0.88 -18.30 -51.66
CA TYR A 6 1.23 -18.93 -50.40
C TYR A 6 2.06 -18.01 -49.49
N GLN A 7 3.02 -17.27 -50.04
CA GLN A 7 3.85 -16.35 -49.27
C GLN A 7 3.03 -15.17 -48.74
N LYS A 8 2.08 -14.65 -49.53
CA LYS A 8 1.15 -13.61 -49.07
C LYS A 8 0.29 -14.12 -47.91
N LEU A 9 -0.22 -15.34 -48.00
CA LEU A 9 -1.02 -15.95 -46.95
C LEU A 9 -0.20 -16.14 -45.66
N THR A 10 1.03 -16.65 -45.76
CA THR A 10 1.92 -16.79 -44.61
C THR A 10 2.24 -15.45 -43.96
N VAL A 11 2.55 -14.41 -44.74
CA VAL A 11 2.83 -13.07 -44.19
C VAL A 11 1.62 -12.51 -43.46
N VAL A 12 0.42 -12.61 -44.05
CA VAL A 12 -0.82 -12.15 -43.41
C VAL A 12 -1.08 -12.91 -42.11
N LEU A 13 -0.89 -14.24 -42.11
CA LEU A 13 -1.08 -15.06 -40.92
C LEU A 13 -0.06 -14.73 -39.82
N SER A 14 1.22 -14.53 -40.18
CA SER A 14 2.27 -14.14 -39.24
C SER A 14 2.00 -12.75 -38.64
N VAL A 15 1.61 -11.77 -39.45
CA VAL A 15 1.25 -10.43 -38.96
C VAL A 15 0.04 -10.50 -38.03
N LEU A 16 -0.98 -11.27 -38.39
CA LEU A 16 -2.16 -11.45 -37.55
C LEU A 16 -1.80 -12.14 -36.22
N PHE A 17 -0.93 -13.13 -36.23
CA PHE A 17 -0.47 -13.82 -35.03
C PHE A 17 0.30 -12.88 -34.10
N VAL A 18 1.24 -12.09 -34.63
CA VAL A 18 1.98 -11.08 -33.84
C VAL A 18 1.05 -10.01 -33.30
N PHE A 19 0.07 -9.57 -34.09
CA PHE A 19 -0.93 -8.59 -33.66
C PHE A 19 -1.75 -9.12 -32.49
N ILE A 20 -2.30 -10.33 -32.59
CA ILE A 20 -3.04 -10.97 -31.51
C ILE A 20 -2.17 -11.14 -30.26
N GLY A 21 -0.96 -11.67 -30.41
CA GLY A 21 -0.01 -11.85 -29.29
C GLY A 21 0.32 -10.53 -28.59
N SER A 22 0.49 -9.45 -29.34
CA SER A 22 0.73 -8.11 -28.79
C SER A 22 -0.47 -7.62 -27.98
N VAL A 23 -1.68 -7.75 -28.52
CA VAL A 23 -2.92 -7.37 -27.81
C VAL A 23 -3.05 -8.11 -26.48
N PHE A 24 -2.82 -9.43 -26.46
CA PHE A 24 -2.86 -10.22 -25.22
C PHE A 24 -1.79 -9.80 -24.21
N TYR A 25 -0.57 -9.53 -24.67
CA TYR A 25 0.52 -9.07 -23.80
C TYR A 25 0.19 -7.72 -23.14
N PHE A 26 -0.29 -6.74 -23.92
CA PHE A 26 -0.70 -5.45 -23.41
C PHE A 26 -1.88 -5.58 -22.43
N TRP A 27 -2.87 -6.42 -22.74
CA TRP A 27 -4.01 -6.62 -21.86
C TRP A 27 -3.62 -7.26 -20.51
N GLY A 28 -2.75 -8.28 -20.54
CA GLY A 28 -2.27 -8.97 -19.34
C GLY A 28 -1.49 -8.04 -18.40
N ALA A 29 -0.60 -7.22 -18.96
CA ALA A 29 0.25 -6.32 -18.18
C ALA A 29 -0.53 -5.26 -17.37
N HIS A 30 -1.73 -4.88 -17.82
CA HIS A 30 -2.55 -3.87 -17.13
C HIS A 30 -3.38 -4.41 -15.96
N LEU A 31 -3.50 -5.73 -15.80
CA LEU A 31 -4.38 -6.34 -14.80
C LEU A 31 -3.69 -6.58 -13.44
N GLU A 32 -2.36 -6.60 -13.39
CA GLU A 32 -1.63 -7.19 -12.26
C GLU A 32 -1.59 -6.31 -11.00
N GLU A 33 -1.41 -4.99 -11.13
CA GLU A 33 -1.06 -4.16 -9.97
C GLU A 33 -2.26 -3.88 -9.04
N LYS A 34 -3.40 -3.47 -9.59
CA LYS A 34 -4.60 -3.17 -8.80
C LYS A 34 -5.11 -4.42 -8.09
N THR A 35 -5.18 -5.55 -8.81
CA THR A 35 -5.61 -6.84 -8.25
C THR A 35 -4.65 -7.35 -7.18
N ARG A 36 -3.34 -7.13 -7.34
CA ARG A 36 -2.34 -7.45 -6.32
C ARG A 36 -2.57 -6.63 -5.05
N PHE A 37 -2.71 -5.30 -5.17
CA PHE A 37 -2.92 -4.44 -4.01
C PHE A 37 -4.26 -4.66 -3.32
N GLU A 38 -5.32 -4.92 -4.08
CA GLU A 38 -6.60 -5.33 -3.49
C GLU A 38 -6.44 -6.60 -2.65
N SER A 39 -5.79 -7.63 -3.22
CA SER A 39 -5.60 -8.91 -2.54
C SER A 39 -4.73 -8.75 -1.29
N GLN A 40 -3.64 -7.98 -1.39
CA GLN A 40 -2.76 -7.67 -0.26
C GLN A 40 -3.49 -6.90 0.85
N GLN A 41 -4.27 -5.88 0.50
CA GLN A 41 -5.01 -5.11 1.49
C GLN A 41 -6.09 -5.97 2.16
N ARG A 42 -6.81 -6.77 1.37
CA ARG A 42 -7.85 -7.69 1.86
C ARG A 42 -7.31 -8.67 2.90
N LEU A 43 -6.12 -9.23 2.67
CA LEU A 43 -5.45 -10.15 3.62
C LEU A 43 -5.07 -9.48 4.94
N HIS A 44 -4.86 -8.17 4.96
CA HIS A 44 -4.37 -7.44 6.13
C HIS A 44 -5.40 -6.49 6.75
N LEU A 45 -6.66 -6.47 6.29
CA LEU A 45 -7.69 -5.61 6.87
C LEU A 45 -7.83 -5.81 8.38
N SER A 46 -7.74 -7.07 8.84
CA SER A 46 -7.89 -7.45 10.24
C SER A 46 -6.64 -7.22 11.09
N LEU A 47 -5.52 -6.78 10.52
CA LEU A 47 -4.26 -6.58 11.23
C LEU A 47 -4.39 -5.54 12.35
N ALA A 48 -4.78 -4.30 12.02
CA ALA A 48 -4.95 -3.24 13.02
C ALA A 48 -6.04 -3.59 14.06
N PRO A 49 -7.25 -4.05 13.67
CA PRO A 49 -8.26 -4.49 14.62
C PRO A 49 -7.79 -5.59 15.58
N SER A 50 -7.08 -6.60 15.08
CA SER A 50 -6.62 -7.72 15.91
C SER A 50 -5.55 -7.25 16.89
N LEU A 51 -4.62 -6.40 16.47
CA LEU A 51 -3.60 -5.86 17.37
C LEU A 51 -4.20 -5.04 18.50
N VAL A 52 -5.18 -4.18 18.24
CA VAL A 52 -5.86 -3.43 19.32
C VAL A 52 -6.65 -4.37 20.22
N ARG A 53 -7.33 -5.39 19.67
CA ARG A 53 -8.09 -6.36 20.47
C ARG A 53 -7.19 -7.21 21.38
N ASP A 54 -6.02 -7.60 20.91
CA ASP A 54 -5.19 -8.61 21.57
C ASP A 54 -4.12 -7.96 22.49
N ASN A 55 -3.96 -6.63 22.46
CA ASN A 55 -3.00 -5.89 23.29
C ASN A 55 -3.71 -4.87 24.21
N PRO A 56 -3.85 -5.16 25.53
CA PRO A 56 -4.49 -4.27 26.49
C PRO A 56 -3.86 -2.87 26.58
N VAL A 57 -2.55 -2.76 26.32
CA VAL A 57 -1.81 -1.48 26.30
C VAL A 57 -2.38 -0.52 25.25
N LEU A 58 -2.80 -1.02 24.09
CA LEU A 58 -3.44 -0.22 23.04
C LEU A 58 -4.88 0.18 23.42
N GLN A 59 -5.59 -0.66 24.19
CA GLN A 59 -6.99 -0.42 24.57
C GLN A 59 -7.15 0.62 25.67
N GLN A 60 -6.18 0.72 26.57
CA GLN A 60 -6.29 1.62 27.71
C GLN A 60 -5.95 3.08 27.34
N GLY A 61 -5.68 3.37 26.06
CA GLY A 61 -5.39 4.73 25.58
C GLY A 61 -4.20 5.37 26.28
N VAL A 62 -3.30 4.55 26.85
CA VAL A 62 -2.22 5.05 27.70
C VAL A 62 -1.14 5.64 26.82
N TYR A 63 -0.80 6.90 27.11
CA TYR A 63 0.25 7.72 26.52
C TYR A 63 1.68 7.19 26.79
N ASP A 64 1.83 5.91 27.14
CA ASP A 64 3.12 5.24 27.28
C ASP A 64 3.61 4.88 25.87
N TYR A 65 4.02 5.93 25.17
CA TYR A 65 4.53 5.84 23.81
C TYR A 65 5.81 5.00 23.73
N ASP A 66 6.55 4.88 24.83
CA ASP A 66 7.74 4.03 24.93
C ASP A 66 7.36 2.54 24.99
N GLY A 67 6.34 2.19 25.77
CA GLY A 67 5.75 0.85 25.78
C GLY A 67 5.18 0.43 24.42
N LEU A 68 4.53 1.35 23.72
CA LEU A 68 4.02 1.13 22.36
C LEU A 68 5.14 0.97 21.33
N ASN A 69 6.21 1.76 21.44
CA ASN A 69 7.37 1.63 20.58
C ASN A 69 8.02 0.24 20.72
N ASN A 70 8.14 -0.27 21.95
CA ASN A 70 8.67 -1.62 22.21
C ASN A 70 7.75 -2.73 21.66
N LEU A 71 6.43 -2.57 21.77
CA LEU A 71 5.46 -3.49 21.17
C LEU A 71 5.63 -3.53 19.65
N PHE A 72 5.67 -2.36 19.00
CA PHE A 72 5.82 -2.30 17.55
C PHE A 72 7.18 -2.84 17.09
N HIS A 73 8.26 -2.58 17.83
CA HIS A 73 9.59 -3.15 17.56
C HIS A 73 9.57 -4.68 17.62
N THR A 74 8.87 -5.26 18.60
CA THR A 74 8.70 -6.72 18.71
C THR A 74 7.89 -7.28 17.55
N LEU A 75 6.82 -6.59 17.14
CA LEU A 75 6.00 -6.99 16.00
C LEU A 75 6.76 -6.92 14.67
N MET A 76 7.77 -6.04 14.54
CA MET A 76 8.66 -5.98 13.37
C MET A 76 9.59 -7.20 13.25
N ILE A 77 9.85 -7.95 14.33
CA ILE A 77 10.63 -9.19 14.30
C ILE A 77 9.86 -10.32 13.62
N LEU A 78 8.51 -10.28 13.67
CA LEU A 78 7.64 -11.28 13.06
C LEU A 78 7.32 -10.98 11.58
N GLY A 79 7.66 -9.78 11.09
CA GLY A 79 7.55 -9.42 9.68
C GLY A 79 7.98 -7.97 9.40
N PRO A 80 9.05 -7.71 8.62
CA PRO A 80 9.59 -6.37 8.36
C PRO A 80 8.75 -5.50 7.41
N ALA A 81 7.51 -5.90 7.09
CA ALA A 81 6.68 -5.29 6.04
C ALA A 81 5.60 -4.32 6.55
N PHE A 82 5.54 -4.08 7.87
CA PHE A 82 4.51 -3.25 8.48
C PHE A 82 5.13 -2.02 9.15
N GLU A 83 4.49 -0.88 8.94
CA GLU A 83 4.85 0.38 9.57
C GLU A 83 3.68 0.84 10.43
N PHE A 84 3.91 1.00 11.73
CA PHE A 84 2.85 1.28 12.69
C PHE A 84 2.85 2.76 13.05
N TYR A 85 1.67 3.37 13.04
CA TYR A 85 1.44 4.77 13.39
C TYR A 85 0.24 4.87 14.32
N LEU A 86 0.42 5.54 15.46
CA LEU A 86 -0.68 5.93 16.32
C LEU A 86 -1.11 7.34 15.96
N LEU A 87 -2.39 7.51 15.65
CA LEU A 87 -2.99 8.79 15.29
C LEU A 87 -3.89 9.30 16.40
N ASP A 88 -3.96 10.61 16.56
CA ASP A 88 -5.04 11.23 17.33
C ASP A 88 -6.37 11.26 16.56
N LYS A 89 -7.41 11.84 17.18
CA LYS A 89 -8.76 11.94 16.61
C LYS A 89 -8.84 12.85 15.38
N GLN A 90 -7.79 13.63 15.11
CA GLN A 90 -7.69 14.53 13.98
C GLN A 90 -6.77 13.98 12.88
N GLY A 91 -6.13 12.83 13.10
CA GLY A 91 -5.19 12.21 12.17
C GLY A 91 -3.74 12.68 12.33
N ASN A 92 -3.40 13.41 13.39
CA ASN A 92 -2.01 13.77 13.68
C ASN A 92 -1.27 12.54 14.19
N ILE A 93 -0.04 12.35 13.72
CA ILE A 93 0.80 11.21 14.11
C ILE A 93 1.40 11.51 15.48
N LEU A 94 1.04 10.69 16.46
CA LEU A 94 1.49 10.79 17.86
C LEU A 94 2.79 10.02 18.09
N THR A 95 2.85 8.78 17.63
CA THR A 95 4.04 7.92 17.71
C THR A 95 4.06 6.92 16.56
N TYR A 96 5.21 6.31 16.32
CA TYR A 96 5.41 5.34 15.24
C TYR A 96 6.59 4.42 15.50
N SER A 97 6.62 3.29 14.79
CA SER A 97 7.64 2.23 14.92
C SER A 97 8.88 2.40 14.05
N ALA A 98 8.91 3.43 13.22
CA ALA A 98 9.99 3.72 12.28
C ALA A 98 11.07 4.63 12.90
N ASP A 99 12.29 4.60 12.33
CA ASP A 99 13.30 5.61 12.62
C ASP A 99 12.74 7.02 12.35
N ASN A 100 12.82 7.90 13.37
CA ASN A 100 12.28 9.27 13.33
C ASN A 100 12.72 10.05 12.08
N ALA A 101 13.91 9.76 11.54
CA ALA A 101 14.44 10.44 10.36
C ALA A 101 13.64 10.19 9.06
N LEU A 102 12.80 9.15 9.01
CA LEU A 102 12.11 8.74 7.78
C LEU A 102 10.69 9.30 7.64
N VAL A 103 10.06 9.73 8.74
CA VAL A 103 8.69 10.25 8.72
C VAL A 103 8.69 11.74 8.34
N LYS A 104 8.06 12.06 7.21
CA LYS A 104 8.04 13.41 6.62
C LYS A 104 6.71 14.13 6.85
N ARG A 105 5.63 13.40 7.06
CA ARG A 105 4.30 13.96 7.36
C ARG A 105 4.05 13.95 8.85
N LYS A 106 3.41 14.99 9.37
CA LYS A 106 2.93 15.07 10.76
C LYS A 106 1.47 14.61 10.91
N LYS A 107 0.76 14.48 9.80
CA LYS A 107 -0.67 14.23 9.74
C LYS A 107 -1.01 13.39 8.51
N VAL A 108 -2.03 12.55 8.65
CA VAL A 108 -2.64 11.80 7.55
C VAL A 108 -4.13 12.16 7.44
N SER A 109 -4.69 12.04 6.24
CA SER A 109 -6.14 12.21 6.05
C SER A 109 -6.92 11.08 6.71
N LEU A 110 -7.99 11.43 7.44
CA LEU A 110 -8.91 10.46 8.04
C LEU A 110 -9.96 9.94 7.03
N GLU A 111 -10.19 10.64 5.92
CA GLU A 111 -11.22 10.25 4.94
C GLU A 111 -10.98 8.83 4.39
N PRO A 112 -9.77 8.44 3.93
CA PRO A 112 -9.51 7.07 3.51
C PRO A 112 -9.70 6.06 4.64
N ILE A 113 -9.35 6.43 5.87
CA ILE A 113 -9.44 5.58 7.06
C ILE A 113 -10.91 5.27 7.36
N ASP A 114 -11.76 6.29 7.39
CA ASP A 114 -13.19 6.13 7.58
C ASP A 114 -13.83 5.32 6.45
N ASN A 115 -13.41 5.57 5.20
CA ASN A 115 -13.87 4.81 4.04
C ASN A 115 -13.55 3.31 4.12
N LEU A 116 -12.36 2.98 4.65
CA LEU A 116 -11.93 1.59 4.86
C LEU A 116 -12.72 0.93 5.99
N ILE A 117 -12.78 1.58 7.17
CA ILE A 117 -13.42 1.02 8.37
C ILE A 117 -14.92 0.81 8.15
N GLN A 118 -15.56 1.70 7.41
CA GLN A 118 -17.00 1.65 7.15
C GLN A 118 -17.35 0.85 5.90
N TYR A 119 -16.36 0.21 5.24
CA TYR A 119 -16.55 -0.56 4.01
C TYR A 119 -17.29 0.20 2.90
N ARG A 120 -17.08 1.52 2.81
CA ARG A 120 -17.79 2.41 1.87
C ARG A 120 -17.24 2.35 0.45
N HIS A 121 -15.99 1.94 0.28
CA HIS A 121 -15.30 1.91 -1.01
C HIS A 121 -14.78 0.51 -1.36
N PRO A 122 -14.78 0.15 -2.66
CA PRO A 122 -14.11 -1.07 -3.09
C PRO A 122 -12.60 -0.95 -2.86
N LEU A 123 -11.97 -2.08 -2.56
CA LEU A 123 -10.52 -2.16 -2.43
C LEU A 123 -9.84 -2.04 -3.82
N PRO A 124 -8.57 -1.60 -3.88
CA PRO A 124 -7.79 -1.09 -2.76
C PRO A 124 -8.16 0.36 -2.39
N VAL A 125 -8.11 0.67 -1.10
CA VAL A 125 -8.21 2.03 -0.56
C VAL A 125 -6.79 2.51 -0.22
N TYR A 126 -6.40 3.65 -0.79
CA TYR A 126 -5.09 4.24 -0.58
C TYR A 126 -5.16 5.34 0.47
N GLY A 127 -4.21 5.30 1.40
CA GLY A 127 -4.04 6.31 2.44
C GLY A 127 -2.68 6.96 2.36
N ASP A 128 -2.52 8.06 3.09
CA ASP A 128 -1.30 8.85 3.10
C ASP A 128 -0.09 8.06 3.64
N ASP A 129 1.00 7.99 2.86
CA ASP A 129 2.29 7.45 3.32
C ASP A 129 3.01 8.47 4.22
N PRO A 130 3.23 8.21 5.51
CA PRO A 130 3.89 9.17 6.40
C PRO A 130 5.34 9.46 6.03
N LYS A 131 6.02 8.56 5.30
CA LYS A 131 7.43 8.71 4.88
C LYS A 131 7.61 9.51 3.59
N HIS A 132 6.52 9.88 2.91
CA HIS A 132 6.57 10.60 1.64
C HIS A 132 5.57 11.77 1.61
N PRO A 133 5.94 12.96 1.14
CA PRO A 133 5.07 14.14 1.20
C PRO A 133 3.77 14.03 0.39
N SER A 134 3.74 13.21 -0.66
CA SER A 134 2.60 13.09 -1.59
C SER A 134 2.19 11.66 -1.96
N ARG A 135 2.90 10.63 -1.48
CA ARG A 135 2.65 9.24 -1.92
C ARG A 135 1.53 8.65 -1.07
N GLN A 136 0.77 7.74 -1.66
CA GLN A 136 -0.23 6.97 -0.96
C GLN A 136 0.07 5.47 -1.07
N LYS A 137 -0.32 4.72 -0.04
CA LYS A 137 -0.09 3.28 0.08
C LYS A 137 -1.35 2.59 0.60
N ILE A 138 -1.46 1.28 0.35
CA ILE A 138 -2.49 0.46 0.99
C ILE A 138 -2.18 0.30 2.49
N PHE A 139 -3.23 0.20 3.29
CA PHE A 139 -3.12 0.21 4.74
C PHE A 139 -4.22 -0.62 5.42
N SER A 140 -4.02 -0.89 6.70
CA SER A 140 -5.01 -1.38 7.65
C SER A 140 -5.21 -0.31 8.73
N ALA A 141 -6.45 -0.11 9.18
CA ALA A 141 -6.72 0.85 10.25
C ALA A 141 -7.87 0.38 11.14
N THR A 142 -7.84 0.81 12.40
CA THR A 142 -8.94 0.61 13.36
C THR A 142 -9.02 1.80 14.30
N PRO A 143 -10.22 2.20 14.74
CA PRO A 143 -10.36 3.15 15.84
C PRO A 143 -9.90 2.52 17.16
N ILE A 144 -9.37 3.36 18.05
CA ILE A 144 -9.02 3.01 19.42
C ILE A 144 -9.99 3.74 20.35
N PHE A 145 -10.65 3.00 21.22
CA PHE A 145 -11.58 3.53 22.20
C PHE A 145 -11.10 3.22 23.62
N SER A 146 -11.31 4.16 24.53
CA SER A 146 -11.28 3.90 25.97
C SER A 146 -12.70 4.08 26.49
N GLY A 147 -13.35 2.96 26.82
CA GLY A 147 -14.79 2.94 27.04
C GLY A 147 -15.55 3.33 25.76
N SER A 148 -16.41 4.34 25.84
CA SER A 148 -17.15 4.88 24.70
C SER A 148 -16.44 6.05 23.99
N THR A 149 -15.28 6.47 24.48
CA THR A 149 -14.59 7.65 23.95
C THR A 149 -13.54 7.26 22.92
N LEU A 150 -13.68 7.77 21.70
CA LEU A 150 -12.64 7.65 20.65
C LEU A 150 -11.39 8.37 21.13
N MET A 151 -10.26 7.65 21.19
CA MET A 151 -8.96 8.20 21.54
C MET A 151 -8.12 8.53 20.30
N GLY A 152 -8.31 7.77 19.23
CA GLY A 152 -7.58 7.95 17.99
C GLY A 152 -7.69 6.73 17.10
N TYR A 153 -6.69 6.51 16.26
CA TYR A 153 -6.66 5.40 15.30
C TYR A 153 -5.30 4.72 15.30
N LEU A 154 -5.29 3.39 15.20
CA LEU A 154 -4.10 2.66 14.80
C LEU A 154 -4.09 2.60 13.27
N TYR A 155 -3.04 3.15 12.66
CA TYR A 155 -2.84 3.21 11.22
C TYR A 155 -1.59 2.42 10.86
N ILE A 156 -1.75 1.39 10.02
CA ILE A 156 -0.67 0.47 9.66
C ILE A 156 -0.51 0.47 8.16
N ILE A 157 0.64 0.92 7.68
CA ILE A 157 0.99 0.76 6.26
C ILE A 157 1.30 -0.72 6.03
N VAL A 158 0.57 -1.30 5.06
CA VAL A 158 0.69 -2.70 4.66
C VAL A 158 1.47 -2.70 3.34
N ALA A 159 2.76 -2.39 3.40
CA ALA A 159 3.57 -2.33 2.19
C ALA A 159 4.50 -3.55 2.11
N GLY A 160 4.26 -4.39 1.10
CA GLY A 160 5.27 -5.34 0.62
C GLY A 160 6.41 -4.59 -0.07
N GLU A 161 7.29 -3.93 0.67
CA GLU A 161 8.39 -3.16 0.11
C GLU A 161 9.73 -3.88 0.20
N ARG A 162 9.90 -4.82 -0.73
CA ARG A 162 11.17 -4.97 -1.46
C ARG A 162 11.12 -4.37 -2.87
N TYR A 163 10.00 -3.80 -3.32
CA TYR A 163 9.76 -3.52 -4.74
C TYR A 163 9.59 -2.04 -5.15
N VAL A 164 9.07 -1.15 -4.30
CA VAL A 164 8.78 0.24 -4.74
C VAL A 164 10.05 1.10 -4.79
N ASP A 165 10.97 0.93 -3.84
CA ASP A 165 12.21 1.72 -3.83
C ASP A 165 13.21 1.21 -4.89
N THR A 166 13.30 -0.11 -5.09
CA THR A 166 14.17 -0.70 -6.12
C THR A 166 13.67 -0.42 -7.53
N TYR A 167 12.36 -0.31 -7.78
CA TYR A 167 11.84 0.04 -9.10
C TYR A 167 12.10 1.49 -9.48
N GLU A 168 11.88 2.44 -8.57
CA GLU A 168 12.20 3.86 -8.81
C GLU A 168 13.72 4.09 -8.88
N GLN A 169 14.51 3.39 -8.06
CA GLN A 169 15.97 3.42 -8.15
C GLN A 169 16.49 2.76 -9.43
N ALA A 170 15.93 1.63 -9.86
CA ALA A 170 16.29 0.98 -11.12
C ALA A 170 15.90 1.86 -12.33
N LYS A 171 14.72 2.49 -12.31
CA LYS A 171 14.26 3.40 -13.36
C LYS A 171 15.13 4.66 -13.46
N ARG A 172 15.58 5.20 -12.32
CA ARG A 172 16.56 6.30 -12.26
C ARG A 172 17.94 5.85 -12.72
N ALA A 173 18.40 4.67 -12.33
CA ALA A 173 19.67 4.09 -12.77
C ALA A 173 19.68 3.77 -14.28
N LEU A 174 18.52 3.42 -14.85
CA LEU A 174 18.32 3.17 -16.28
C LEU A 174 18.06 4.43 -17.11
N GLY A 175 18.03 5.62 -16.50
CA GLY A 175 17.96 6.89 -17.23
C GLY A 175 16.69 7.13 -18.05
N LEU A 176 15.61 6.37 -17.83
CA LEU A 176 14.34 6.51 -18.54
C LEU A 176 13.55 7.70 -17.96
N ARG A 177 14.02 8.89 -18.33
CA ARG A 177 13.32 10.17 -18.14
C ARG A 177 11.99 10.07 -18.89
N SER A 178 10.90 10.38 -18.18
CA SER A 178 9.55 10.44 -18.72
C SER A 178 9.51 11.26 -20.00
N LEU A 179 9.24 10.61 -21.13
CA LEU A 179 8.51 11.23 -22.22
C LEU A 179 7.04 10.93 -21.96
N SER A 180 6.36 11.90 -21.37
CA SER A 180 4.92 12.08 -21.54
C SER A 180 4.71 13.55 -21.91
N PRO A 181 3.80 13.85 -22.85
CA PRO A 181 3.55 15.20 -23.34
C PRO A 181 2.98 16.14 -22.27
#